data_AF-A0A2T9JUX1-F1
#
_entry.id   AF-A0A2T9JUX1-F1
#
_cell.length_a   1.000
_cell.length_b   1.000
_cell.length_c   1.000
_cell.angle_alpha   90.00
_cell.angle_beta   90.00
_cell.angle_gamma   90.00
#
_symmetry.space_group_name_H-M   'P 1'
#
loop_
_entity.id
_entity.type
_entity.pdbx_description
1 polymer ?
#
loop_
_entity_poly.entity_id
_entity_poly.type
_entity_poly.pdbx_seq_one_letter_code
_entity_poly.pdbx_strand_id
1 'polypeptide(L)'
;MAWDLSVDLIQATVQLEQPLADGSRTVGTGFLIEDPTPDGRPRTILVTAAHVFDRMPSVSAKIGYRVQSKEGVWRYDPRTLKIRDGDHPLWVKHPSRDVAAIVVEAPPEFAKAAIPLAWLAQDDTFNKYSLGPGDEMMALGFPRGLSANTAGFPILRSGRVASYPLAPASVFPTFLMDFSVFPGNSGGPVFMAEGARRRPGSTESQEVQFVAGMLTQQVELSGERLEIGIVTHAKYIRETVAQLDKPSGPPLIQAAPAKSPSVAAAQDVVAVQAVAAPGFNR
;
A
#
# COMPACT_ATOMS: atom_id res chain seq x y z
N MET A 1 -18.52 12.24 16.02
CA MET A 1 -17.62 13.08 15.20
C MET A 1 -17.51 12.36 13.87
N ALA A 2 -17.83 12.99 12.75
CA ALA A 2 -17.52 12.39 11.45
C ALA A 2 -16.00 12.23 11.37
N TRP A 3 -15.52 11.04 11.05
CA TRP A 3 -14.11 10.75 10.85
C TRP A 3 -13.74 11.19 9.43
N ASP A 4 -12.58 11.83 9.28
CA ASP A 4 -12.04 12.24 7.99
C ASP A 4 -10.86 11.33 7.66
N LEU A 5 -11.17 10.19 7.05
CA LEU A 5 -10.17 9.20 6.67
C LEU A 5 -9.00 9.80 5.88
N SER A 6 -9.24 10.84 5.08
CA SER A 6 -8.17 11.46 4.29
C SER A 6 -7.16 12.14 5.19
N VAL A 7 -7.62 12.97 6.13
CA VAL A 7 -6.74 13.68 7.07
C VAL A 7 -6.04 12.69 8.01
N ASP A 8 -6.78 11.71 8.53
CA ASP A 8 -6.22 10.70 9.44
C ASP A 8 -5.16 9.83 8.75
N LEU A 9 -5.37 9.40 7.50
CA LEU A 9 -4.35 8.70 6.72
C LEU A 9 -3.15 9.58 6.37
N ILE A 10 -3.37 10.87 6.04
CA ILE A 10 -2.26 11.81 5.83
C ILE A 10 -1.40 11.84 7.09
N GLN A 11 -2.01 11.87 8.29
CA GLN A 11 -1.34 11.85 9.58
C GLN A 11 -0.66 10.51 9.92
N ALA A 12 -1.20 9.38 9.45
CA ALA A 12 -0.62 8.05 9.66
C ALA A 12 0.49 7.67 8.66
N THR A 13 0.54 8.33 7.49
CA THR A 13 1.47 7.97 6.41
C THR A 13 2.83 8.64 6.58
N VAL A 14 3.88 7.82 6.47
CA VAL A 14 5.28 8.18 6.74
C VAL A 14 6.19 7.80 5.57
N GLN A 15 7.25 8.59 5.39
CA GLN A 15 8.33 8.25 4.44
C GLN A 15 9.28 7.25 5.08
N LEU A 16 9.73 6.28 4.29
CA LEU A 16 10.82 5.38 4.65
C LEU A 16 11.99 5.67 3.72
N GLU A 17 13.18 5.89 4.27
CA GLU A 17 14.38 6.13 3.46
C GLU A 17 15.62 5.47 4.04
N GLN A 18 16.55 5.08 3.17
CA GLN A 18 17.87 4.63 3.56
C GLN A 18 18.91 5.09 2.53
N PRO A 19 20.01 5.75 2.95
CA PRO A 19 21.12 6.06 2.06
C PRO A 19 21.83 4.77 1.63
N LEU A 20 22.29 4.74 0.39
CA LEU A 20 23.02 3.61 -0.22
C LEU A 20 24.49 3.97 -0.39
N ALA A 21 25.34 2.94 -0.56
CA ALA A 21 26.79 3.10 -0.67
C ALA A 21 27.24 3.87 -1.93
N ASP A 22 26.41 3.88 -2.97
CA ASP A 22 26.65 4.62 -4.21
C ASP A 22 26.27 6.12 -4.13
N GLY A 23 25.89 6.60 -2.94
CA GLY A 23 25.46 7.98 -2.70
C GLY A 23 24.01 8.26 -3.09
N SER A 24 23.31 7.28 -3.67
CA SER A 24 21.87 7.35 -3.88
C SER A 24 21.11 7.05 -2.58
N ARG A 25 19.78 7.17 -2.61
CA ARG A 25 18.91 6.73 -1.52
C ARG A 25 17.79 5.86 -2.06
N THR A 26 17.44 4.83 -1.31
CA THR A 26 16.19 4.10 -1.53
C THR A 26 15.09 4.75 -0.69
N VAL A 27 13.89 4.84 -1.27
CA VAL A 27 12.73 5.49 -0.67
C VAL A 27 11.49 4.62 -0.87
N GLY A 28 10.62 4.65 0.13
CA GLY A 28 9.31 4.02 0.11
C GLY A 28 8.33 4.80 0.97
N THR A 29 7.09 4.35 0.95
CA THR A 29 6.02 4.86 1.80
C THR A 29 5.63 3.74 2.77
N GLY A 30 5.23 4.11 3.97
CA GLY A 30 4.48 3.21 4.85
C GLY A 30 3.39 3.99 5.57
N PHE A 31 2.52 3.29 6.27
CA PHE A 31 1.50 3.92 7.09
C PHE A 31 1.30 3.15 8.39
N LEU A 32 0.92 3.89 9.44
CA LEU A 32 0.80 3.36 10.79
C LEU A 32 -0.62 2.83 11.03
N ILE A 33 -0.68 1.62 11.58
CA ILE A 33 -1.91 0.96 12.02
C ILE A 33 -1.87 0.82 13.54
N GLU A 34 -2.98 1.15 14.18
CA GLU A 34 -3.27 0.77 15.56
C GLU A 34 -3.96 -0.60 15.55
N ASP A 35 -3.33 -1.56 16.21
CA ASP A 35 -3.88 -2.89 16.44
C ASP A 35 -3.31 -3.43 17.76
N PRO A 36 -4.09 -3.40 18.85
CA PRO A 36 -3.65 -3.89 20.15
C PRO A 36 -3.15 -5.33 20.07
N THR A 37 -2.15 -5.64 20.90
CA THR A 37 -1.72 -7.02 21.12
C THR A 37 -2.88 -7.91 21.62
N PRO A 38 -2.79 -9.25 21.48
CA PRO A 38 -3.83 -10.16 21.97
C PRO A 38 -4.16 -10.00 23.47
N ASP A 39 -3.21 -9.51 24.28
CA ASP A 39 -3.40 -9.19 25.69
C ASP A 39 -3.91 -7.75 25.95
N GLY A 40 -4.28 -7.02 24.90
CA GLY A 40 -4.94 -5.71 24.96
C GLY A 40 -3.99 -4.52 25.11
N ARG A 41 -2.67 -4.72 25.10
CA ARG A 41 -1.72 -3.58 25.16
C ARG A 41 -1.72 -2.80 23.85
N PRO A 42 -1.72 -1.45 23.90
CA PRO A 42 -1.58 -0.61 22.72
C PRO A 42 -0.34 -0.96 21.92
N ARG A 43 -0.47 -0.99 20.59
CA ARG A 43 0.60 -1.34 19.68
C ARG A 43 0.44 -0.58 18.37
N THR A 44 1.52 0.08 17.96
CA THR A 44 1.62 0.75 16.66
C THR A 44 2.41 -0.12 15.69
N ILE A 45 1.86 -0.33 14.50
CA ILE A 45 2.43 -1.17 13.47
C ILE A 45 2.67 -0.33 12.23
N LEU A 46 3.89 -0.35 11.73
CA LEU A 46 4.19 0.19 10.40
C LEU A 46 3.94 -0.89 9.36
N VAL A 47 3.12 -0.58 8.35
CA VAL A 47 2.92 -1.41 7.17
C VAL A 47 3.58 -0.74 5.96
N THR A 48 4.20 -1.54 5.09
CA THR A 48 4.75 -1.11 3.81
C THR A 48 4.81 -2.27 2.81
N ALA A 49 5.21 -2.01 1.57
CA ALA A 49 5.50 -3.07 0.60
C ALA A 49 6.79 -3.79 1.00
N ALA A 50 6.81 -5.12 0.99
CA ALA A 50 7.95 -5.89 1.51
C ALA A 50 9.26 -5.57 0.79
N HIS A 51 9.20 -5.35 -0.53
CA HIS A 51 10.39 -4.99 -1.29
C HIS A 51 11.01 -3.65 -0.85
N VAL A 52 10.29 -2.77 -0.14
CA VAL A 52 10.83 -1.51 0.39
C VAL A 52 11.93 -1.82 1.39
N PHE A 53 11.67 -2.74 2.32
CA PHE A 53 12.68 -3.22 3.27
C PHE A 53 13.74 -4.10 2.61
N ASP A 54 13.36 -4.96 1.65
CA ASP A 54 14.32 -5.80 0.91
C ASP A 54 15.39 -4.94 0.19
N ARG A 55 15.00 -3.76 -0.33
CA ARG A 55 15.89 -2.81 -1.01
C ARG A 55 16.71 -1.92 -0.07
N MET A 56 16.53 -2.05 1.24
CA MET A 56 17.27 -1.31 2.27
C MET A 56 18.32 -2.22 2.90
N PRO A 57 19.57 -2.29 2.41
CA PRO A 57 20.58 -3.25 2.89
C PRO A 57 21.08 -3.02 4.32
N SER A 58 21.06 -1.79 4.84
CA SER A 58 21.61 -1.49 6.18
C SER A 58 20.65 -1.89 7.30
N VAL A 59 21.16 -2.18 8.51
CA VAL A 59 20.34 -2.64 9.65
C VAL A 59 19.21 -1.69 10.07
N SER A 60 19.33 -0.41 9.72
CA SER A 60 18.37 0.63 10.08
C SER A 60 17.97 1.49 8.89
N ALA A 61 16.71 1.91 8.85
CA ALA A 61 16.17 2.93 7.95
C ALA A 61 15.88 4.22 8.74
N LYS A 62 15.49 5.27 8.02
CA LYS A 62 14.84 6.46 8.59
C LYS A 62 13.34 6.39 8.35
N ILE A 63 12.58 6.72 9.39
CA ILE A 63 11.13 6.91 9.35
C ILE A 63 10.83 8.39 9.51
N GLY A 64 10.09 8.94 8.55
CA GLY A 64 9.79 10.35 8.42
C GLY A 64 8.64 10.80 9.32
N TYR A 65 8.92 11.03 10.60
CA TYR A 65 7.97 11.66 11.51
C TYR A 65 7.97 13.20 11.36
N ARG A 66 6.99 13.84 12.00
CA ARG A 66 6.84 15.30 12.09
C ARG A 66 6.39 15.74 13.48
N VAL A 67 6.70 16.98 13.85
CA VAL A 67 6.27 17.56 15.13
C VAL A 67 5.57 18.87 14.85
N GLN A 68 4.43 19.09 15.51
CA GLN A 68 3.75 20.37 15.51
C GLN A 68 4.19 21.18 16.74
N SER A 69 4.56 22.43 16.54
CA SER A 69 4.79 23.36 17.66
C SER A 69 3.45 23.83 18.25
N LYS A 70 3.49 24.49 19.42
CA LYS A 70 2.29 25.05 20.04
C LYS A 70 1.64 26.15 19.19
N GLU A 71 2.42 26.77 18.32
CA GLU A 71 2.01 27.80 17.36
C GLU A 71 1.44 27.19 16.06
N GLY A 72 1.31 25.87 15.98
CA GLY A 72 0.72 25.17 14.84
C GLY A 72 1.70 24.88 13.68
N VAL A 73 2.98 25.25 13.82
CA VAL A 73 4.00 25.06 12.78
C VAL A 73 4.51 23.62 12.77
N TRP A 74 4.48 22.99 11.61
CA TRP A 74 4.98 21.64 11.43
C TRP A 74 6.45 21.60 10.99
N ARG A 75 7.22 20.67 11.54
CA ARG A 75 8.61 20.40 11.15
C ARG A 75 8.83 18.91 10.94
N TYR A 76 9.60 18.56 9.89
CA TYR A 76 10.09 17.21 9.67
C TYR A 76 11.10 16.80 10.77
N ASP A 77 10.90 15.62 11.37
CA ASP A 77 11.68 15.11 12.49
C ASP A 77 11.96 13.59 12.32
N PRO A 78 12.76 13.19 11.33
CA PRO A 78 12.97 11.78 11.02
C PRO A 78 13.68 11.06 12.16
N ARG A 79 13.26 9.83 12.45
CA ARG A 79 13.87 8.97 13.48
C ARG A 79 14.48 7.73 12.86
N THR A 80 15.41 7.12 13.57
CA THR A 80 16.01 5.84 13.15
C THR A 80 15.02 4.71 13.46
N LEU A 81 14.76 3.87 12.48
CA LEU A 81 14.00 2.63 12.61
C LEU A 81 14.94 1.46 12.37
N LYS A 82 15.12 0.60 13.37
CA LYS A 82 15.87 -0.65 13.20
C LYS A 82 14.97 -1.67 12.50
N ILE A 83 15.40 -2.20 11.36
CA ILE A 83 14.60 -3.10 10.52
C ILE A 83 15.15 -4.53 10.45
N ARG A 84 16.37 -4.76 10.95
CA ARG A 84 16.98 -6.10 11.07
C ARG A 84 18.07 -6.15 12.15
N ASP A 85 18.35 -7.35 12.62
CA ASP A 85 19.45 -7.72 13.49
C ASP A 85 20.46 -8.58 12.73
N GLY A 86 21.53 -7.95 12.23
CA GLY A 86 22.37 -8.57 11.19
C GLY A 86 21.53 -8.85 9.95
N ASP A 87 21.44 -10.13 9.57
CA ASP A 87 20.61 -10.58 8.45
C ASP A 87 19.17 -10.95 8.85
N HIS A 88 18.84 -10.95 10.15
CA HIS A 88 17.52 -11.34 10.63
C HIS A 88 16.53 -10.17 10.56
N PRO A 89 15.47 -10.23 9.72
CA PRO A 89 14.49 -9.16 9.64
C PRO A 89 13.69 -9.03 10.94
N LEU A 90 13.47 -7.78 11.40
CA LEU A 90 12.59 -7.47 12.53
C LEU A 90 11.14 -7.23 12.11
N TRP A 91 10.82 -7.56 10.86
CA TRP A 91 9.52 -7.39 10.23
C TRP A 91 9.04 -8.74 9.69
N VAL A 92 7.72 -8.92 9.65
CA VAL A 92 7.10 -10.10 9.03
C VAL A 92 6.72 -9.81 7.59
N LYS A 93 6.90 -10.79 6.72
CA LYS A 93 6.53 -10.74 5.29
C LYS A 93 5.30 -11.59 5.04
N HIS A 94 4.35 -11.11 4.27
CA HIS A 94 3.26 -11.95 3.80
C HIS A 94 3.79 -13.16 2.99
N PRO A 95 3.34 -14.40 3.23
CA PRO A 95 3.87 -15.59 2.56
C PRO A 95 3.77 -15.57 1.03
N SER A 96 2.73 -14.93 0.50
CA SER A 96 2.44 -14.93 -0.94
C SER A 96 2.33 -13.54 -1.57
N ARG A 97 2.53 -12.48 -0.80
CA ARG A 97 2.28 -11.09 -1.26
C ARG A 97 3.39 -10.15 -0.81
N ASP A 98 3.49 -9.04 -1.51
CA ASP A 98 4.51 -8.03 -1.30
C ASP A 98 4.10 -7.04 -0.19
N VAL A 99 3.87 -7.57 1.01
CA VAL A 99 3.42 -6.80 2.18
C VAL A 99 4.32 -7.14 3.36
N ALA A 100 4.75 -6.11 4.09
CA ALA A 100 5.52 -6.24 5.32
C ALA A 100 4.88 -5.46 6.46
N ALA A 101 5.01 -5.99 7.68
CA ALA A 101 4.60 -5.32 8.91
C ALA A 101 5.70 -5.40 9.97
N ILE A 102 5.87 -4.31 10.73
CA ILE A 102 6.81 -4.21 11.85
C ILE A 102 6.19 -3.42 12.99
N VAL A 103 6.38 -3.89 14.23
CA VAL A 103 6.00 -3.13 15.42
C VAL A 103 7.01 -1.99 15.61
N VAL A 104 6.51 -0.78 15.82
CA VAL A 104 7.35 0.41 15.98
C VAL A 104 7.02 1.17 17.26
N GLU A 105 8.05 1.73 17.88
CA GLU A 105 7.89 2.76 18.90
C GLU A 105 7.73 4.12 18.22
N ALA A 106 6.49 4.50 17.94
CA ALA A 106 6.16 5.77 17.34
C ALA A 106 6.11 6.89 18.41
N PRO A 107 6.48 8.14 18.09
CA PRO A 107 6.19 9.29 18.94
C PRO A 107 4.70 9.32 19.32
N PRO A 108 4.32 9.79 20.53
CA PRO A 108 2.93 9.73 21.00
C PRO A 108 1.89 10.31 20.02
N GLU A 109 2.23 11.40 19.34
CA GLU A 109 1.43 12.03 18.27
C GLU A 109 1.13 11.04 17.12
N PHE A 110 2.13 10.27 16.69
CA PHE A 110 1.99 9.27 15.61
C PHE A 110 1.35 7.97 16.08
N ALA A 111 1.62 7.55 17.31
CA ALA A 111 0.93 6.41 17.89
C ALA A 111 -0.58 6.68 17.97
N LYS A 112 -0.97 7.91 18.33
CA LYS A 112 -2.36 8.38 18.36
C LYS A 112 -2.96 8.57 16.95
N ALA A 113 -2.16 8.96 15.97
CA ALA A 113 -2.59 9.13 14.59
C ALA A 113 -2.60 7.83 13.78
N ALA A 114 -2.14 6.72 14.35
CA ALA A 114 -2.19 5.42 13.68
C ALA A 114 -3.64 5.03 13.41
N ILE A 115 -3.95 4.58 12.20
CA ILE A 115 -5.32 4.26 11.83
C ILE A 115 -5.78 2.93 12.43
N PRO A 116 -7.01 2.80 12.92
CA PRO A 116 -7.52 1.51 13.40
C PRO A 116 -7.45 0.44 12.31
N LEU A 117 -7.02 -0.78 12.65
CA LEU A 117 -7.06 -1.94 11.73
C LEU A 117 -8.45 -2.17 11.12
N ALA A 118 -9.51 -1.80 11.84
CA ALA A 118 -10.90 -1.90 11.40
C ALA A 118 -11.23 -1.04 10.16
N TRP A 119 -10.41 -0.04 9.82
CA TRP A 119 -10.59 0.80 8.63
C TRP A 119 -10.14 0.12 7.33
N LEU A 120 -9.36 -0.96 7.43
CA LEU A 120 -9.00 -1.78 6.28
C LEU A 120 -10.23 -2.52 5.75
N ALA A 121 -10.39 -2.54 4.42
CA ALA A 121 -11.47 -3.27 3.75
C ALA A 121 -11.54 -4.73 4.20
N GLN A 122 -12.76 -5.19 4.45
CA GLN A 122 -13.09 -6.60 4.67
C GLN A 122 -13.32 -7.31 3.33
N ASP A 123 -13.38 -8.64 3.35
CA ASP A 123 -13.55 -9.48 2.15
C ASP A 123 -14.83 -9.13 1.35
N ASP A 124 -15.88 -8.65 2.02
CA ASP A 124 -17.16 -8.27 1.42
C ASP A 124 -17.25 -6.79 1.04
N THR A 125 -16.30 -5.94 1.44
CA THR A 125 -16.39 -4.47 1.34
C THR A 125 -16.59 -4.00 -0.10
N PHE A 126 -15.85 -4.56 -1.05
CA PHE A 126 -15.96 -4.18 -2.46
C PHE A 126 -17.33 -4.54 -3.05
N ASN A 127 -17.88 -5.70 -2.68
CA ASN A 127 -19.21 -6.14 -3.12
C ASN A 127 -20.31 -5.31 -2.44
N LYS A 128 -20.19 -5.08 -1.12
CA LYS A 128 -21.10 -4.29 -0.30
C LYS A 128 -21.30 -2.89 -0.89
N TYR A 129 -20.21 -2.23 -1.29
CA TYR A 129 -20.28 -0.90 -1.90
C TYR A 129 -20.40 -0.92 -3.43
N SER A 130 -20.54 -2.11 -4.05
CA SER A 130 -20.65 -2.29 -5.50
C SER A 130 -19.56 -1.52 -6.25
N LEU A 131 -18.30 -1.74 -5.85
CA LEU A 131 -17.15 -1.11 -6.49
C LEU A 131 -16.87 -1.74 -7.85
N GLY A 132 -16.42 -0.94 -8.80
CA GLY A 132 -16.10 -1.36 -10.15
C GLY A 132 -15.14 -0.39 -10.86
N PRO A 133 -14.81 -0.69 -12.13
CA PRO A 133 -14.02 0.22 -12.96
C PRO A 133 -14.62 1.62 -12.99
N GLY A 134 -13.75 2.62 -12.98
CA GLY A 134 -14.14 4.02 -13.02
C GLY A 134 -14.39 4.66 -11.66
N ASP A 135 -14.54 3.88 -10.58
CA ASP A 135 -14.59 4.42 -9.22
C ASP A 135 -13.28 5.12 -8.88
N GLU A 136 -13.38 6.31 -8.28
CA GLU A 136 -12.21 7.08 -7.86
C GLU A 136 -11.69 6.56 -6.52
N MET A 137 -10.37 6.46 -6.40
CA MET A 137 -9.69 6.20 -5.15
C MET A 137 -8.50 7.14 -5.02
N MET A 138 -8.08 7.35 -3.78
CA MET A 138 -6.91 8.14 -3.44
C MET A 138 -5.75 7.25 -3.05
N ALA A 139 -4.54 7.70 -3.32
CA ALA A 139 -3.28 7.09 -2.92
C ALA A 139 -2.38 8.14 -2.28
N LEU A 140 -1.75 7.80 -1.16
CA LEU A 140 -0.75 8.63 -0.50
C LEU A 140 0.65 8.05 -0.73
N GLY A 141 1.63 8.90 -0.99
CA GLY A 141 3.01 8.44 -1.10
C GLY A 141 4.05 9.55 -1.20
N PHE A 142 5.31 9.13 -1.32
CA PHE A 142 6.46 10.03 -1.46
C PHE A 142 7.16 9.79 -2.81
N PRO A 143 6.55 10.20 -3.94
CA PRO A 143 7.10 9.99 -5.27
C PRO A 143 8.50 10.62 -5.38
N ARG A 144 9.49 9.79 -5.73
CA ARG A 144 10.91 10.12 -5.79
C ARG A 144 11.48 10.66 -4.47
N GLY A 145 10.83 10.33 -3.35
CA GLY A 145 11.19 10.81 -2.02
C GLY A 145 10.75 12.27 -1.75
N LEU A 146 9.88 12.83 -2.59
CA LEU A 146 9.33 14.18 -2.40
C LEU A 146 8.16 14.16 -1.42
N SER A 147 8.07 15.21 -0.62
CA SER A 147 6.96 15.48 0.30
C SER A 147 6.09 16.61 -0.25
N ALA A 148 4.83 16.66 0.14
CA ALA A 148 3.89 17.72 -0.26
C ALA A 148 4.30 19.11 0.24
N ASN A 149 5.07 19.16 1.34
CA ASN A 149 5.59 20.38 1.94
C ASN A 149 6.86 20.09 2.75
N THR A 150 7.48 21.14 3.29
CA THR A 150 8.70 21.07 4.11
C THR A 150 8.51 20.33 5.44
N ALA A 151 7.27 20.08 5.87
CA ALA A 151 6.96 19.34 7.07
C ALA A 151 7.01 17.81 6.89
N GLY A 152 7.17 17.32 5.66
CA GLY A 152 7.29 15.88 5.38
C GLY A 152 5.95 15.15 5.29
N PHE A 153 4.88 15.84 4.87
CA PHE A 153 3.59 15.19 4.59
C PHE A 153 3.61 14.45 3.24
N PRO A 154 2.90 13.32 3.13
CA PRO A 154 2.76 12.59 1.86
C PRO A 154 2.06 13.43 0.79
N ILE A 155 2.32 13.11 -0.47
CA ILE A 155 1.59 13.66 -1.62
C ILE A 155 0.35 12.80 -1.84
N LEU A 156 -0.82 13.43 -1.74
CA LEU A 156 -2.11 12.83 -2.10
C LEU A 156 -2.27 12.84 -3.62
N ARG A 157 -2.70 11.72 -4.18
CA ARG A 157 -3.01 11.55 -5.60
C ARG A 157 -4.32 10.81 -5.72
N SER A 158 -5.04 11.04 -6.81
CA SER A 158 -6.25 10.29 -7.15
C SER A 158 -6.09 9.60 -8.49
N GLY A 159 -6.86 8.53 -8.69
CA GLY A 159 -6.94 7.77 -9.92
C GLY A 159 -8.21 6.92 -9.91
N ARG A 160 -8.56 6.35 -11.06
CA ARG A 160 -9.73 5.47 -11.19
C ARG A 160 -9.34 4.01 -11.14
N VAL A 161 -10.22 3.17 -10.62
CA VAL A 161 -10.09 1.72 -10.74
C VAL A 161 -10.09 1.33 -12.23
N ALA A 162 -9.07 0.61 -12.65
CA ALA A 162 -8.76 0.30 -14.06
C ALA A 162 -8.86 -1.19 -14.41
N SER A 163 -9.34 -2.03 -13.48
CA SER A 163 -9.49 -3.47 -13.70
C SER A 163 -10.85 -3.98 -13.25
N TYR A 164 -11.25 -5.12 -13.80
CA TYR A 164 -12.42 -5.88 -13.38
C TYR A 164 -12.17 -7.37 -13.61
N PRO A 165 -12.70 -8.26 -12.76
CA PRO A 165 -13.39 -8.01 -11.49
C PRO A 165 -12.43 -7.63 -10.34
N LEU A 166 -12.98 -7.12 -9.22
CA LEU A 166 -12.23 -6.67 -8.04
C LEU A 166 -12.33 -7.61 -6.83
N ALA A 167 -13.24 -8.57 -6.87
CA ALA A 167 -13.53 -9.47 -5.76
C ALA A 167 -13.94 -10.85 -6.28
N PRO A 168 -13.71 -11.93 -5.51
CA PRO A 168 -13.06 -11.93 -4.20
C PRO A 168 -11.54 -11.76 -4.30
N ALA A 169 -10.92 -11.16 -3.27
CA ALA A 169 -9.47 -10.91 -3.23
C ALA A 169 -8.62 -12.20 -3.21
N SER A 170 -9.22 -13.35 -2.90
CA SER A 170 -8.57 -14.66 -3.01
C SER A 170 -8.34 -15.09 -4.47
N VAL A 171 -9.19 -14.63 -5.39
CA VAL A 171 -9.07 -14.90 -6.83
C VAL A 171 -8.38 -13.73 -7.54
N PHE A 172 -8.72 -12.51 -7.16
CA PHE A 172 -8.15 -11.26 -7.70
C PHE A 172 -7.35 -10.55 -6.61
N PRO A 173 -6.09 -10.94 -6.35
CA PRO A 173 -5.33 -10.47 -5.20
C PRO A 173 -4.87 -9.02 -5.28
N THR A 174 -4.91 -8.47 -6.48
CA THR A 174 -4.55 -7.11 -6.80
C THR A 174 -5.58 -6.52 -7.76
N PHE A 175 -5.73 -5.21 -7.74
CA PHE A 175 -6.47 -4.46 -8.75
C PHE A 175 -5.62 -3.32 -9.32
N LEU A 176 -6.00 -2.84 -10.49
CA LEU A 176 -5.29 -1.78 -11.20
C LEU A 176 -5.92 -0.42 -10.91
N MET A 177 -5.08 0.61 -10.85
CA MET A 177 -5.50 2.01 -10.79
C MET A 177 -4.83 2.84 -11.88
N ASP A 178 -5.61 3.71 -12.51
CA ASP A 178 -5.18 4.63 -13.56
C ASP A 178 -4.56 5.89 -12.95
N PHE A 179 -3.27 5.83 -12.60
CA PHE A 179 -2.45 6.99 -12.24
C PHE A 179 -0.96 6.64 -12.33
N SER A 180 -0.13 7.58 -12.78
CA SER A 180 1.32 7.33 -12.92
C SER A 180 1.94 6.90 -11.60
N VAL A 181 2.75 5.86 -11.56
CA VAL A 181 3.47 5.47 -10.34
C VAL A 181 4.95 5.86 -10.46
N PHE A 182 5.53 6.31 -9.35
CA PHE A 182 6.94 6.66 -9.27
C PHE A 182 7.60 5.86 -8.13
N PRO A 183 8.91 5.58 -8.23
CA PRO A 183 9.68 5.05 -7.10
C PRO A 183 9.40 5.88 -5.85
N GLY A 184 9.19 5.24 -4.71
CA GLY A 184 8.78 5.92 -3.47
C GLY A 184 7.29 5.88 -3.16
N ASN A 185 6.40 5.64 -4.13
CA ASN A 185 4.97 5.42 -3.84
C ASN A 185 4.69 4.04 -3.23
N SER A 186 5.58 3.07 -3.46
CA SER A 186 5.41 1.70 -2.95
C SER A 186 5.25 1.68 -1.44
N GLY A 187 4.23 0.95 -0.97
CA GLY A 187 3.82 0.87 0.42
C GLY A 187 2.81 1.93 0.85
N GLY A 188 2.41 2.83 -0.06
CA GLY A 188 1.40 3.86 0.21
C GLY A 188 -0.01 3.29 0.30
N PRO A 189 -0.85 3.79 1.23
CA PRO A 189 -2.23 3.34 1.34
C PRO A 189 -3.05 3.83 0.15
N VAL A 190 -3.96 2.96 -0.31
CA VAL A 190 -4.99 3.28 -1.31
C VAL A 190 -6.35 3.19 -0.63
N PHE A 191 -7.16 4.23 -0.74
CA PHE A 191 -8.38 4.38 0.05
C PHE A 191 -9.47 5.13 -0.70
N MET A 192 -10.69 4.98 -0.22
CA MET A 192 -11.87 5.74 -0.65
C MET A 192 -12.37 6.54 0.55
N ALA A 193 -12.68 7.81 0.34
CA ALA A 193 -13.25 8.70 1.36
C ALA A 193 -14.29 9.63 0.70
N GLU A 194 -15.42 9.05 0.30
CA GLU A 194 -16.51 9.76 -0.38
C GLU A 194 -17.71 9.95 0.56
N GLY A 195 -18.04 11.21 0.88
CA GLY A 195 -19.17 11.54 1.75
C GLY A 195 -20.56 11.33 1.11
N ALA A 196 -20.64 11.22 -0.22
CA ALA A 196 -21.89 11.08 -0.95
C ALA A 196 -21.72 10.31 -2.28
N ARG A 197 -21.11 9.11 -2.23
CA ARG A 197 -20.93 8.28 -3.43
C ARG A 197 -22.29 7.90 -4.02
N ARG A 198 -22.48 8.17 -5.30
CA ARG A 198 -23.65 7.71 -6.07
C ARG A 198 -23.24 6.57 -7.00
N ARG A 199 -23.80 5.39 -6.76
CA ARG A 199 -23.61 4.26 -7.67
C ARG A 199 -24.26 4.58 -9.03
N PRO A 200 -23.64 4.23 -10.17
CA PRO A 200 -24.30 4.31 -11.47
C PRO A 200 -25.64 3.57 -11.47
N GLY A 201 -26.71 4.28 -11.81
CA GLY A 201 -28.09 3.75 -11.78
C GLY A 201 -28.80 3.82 -10.42
N SER A 202 -28.17 4.33 -9.36
CA SER A 202 -28.78 4.57 -8.05
C SER A 202 -29.19 6.04 -7.88
N THR A 203 -30.32 6.27 -7.23
CA THR A 203 -30.74 7.60 -6.75
C THR A 203 -30.26 7.88 -5.32
N GLU A 204 -29.85 6.85 -4.58
CA GLU A 204 -29.35 6.95 -3.21
C GLU A 204 -27.83 7.19 -3.18
N SER A 205 -27.40 8.07 -2.27
CA SER A 205 -26.00 8.32 -1.95
C SER A 205 -25.59 7.57 -0.68
N GLN A 206 -24.38 7.04 -0.65
CA GLN A 206 -23.81 6.39 0.53
C GLN A 206 -22.51 7.08 0.93
N GLU A 207 -22.28 7.22 2.22
CA GLU A 207 -20.97 7.58 2.75
C GLU A 207 -20.07 6.33 2.74
N VAL A 208 -18.92 6.43 2.09
CA VAL A 208 -18.00 5.32 1.87
C VAL A 208 -16.59 5.75 2.26
N GLN A 209 -16.10 5.20 3.36
CA GLN A 209 -14.76 5.46 3.88
C GLN A 209 -14.10 4.13 4.28
N PHE A 210 -12.99 3.75 3.61
CA PHE A 210 -12.17 2.58 3.97
C PHE A 210 -10.82 2.60 3.23
N VAL A 211 -9.83 1.87 3.76
CA VAL A 211 -8.56 1.59 3.05
C VAL A 211 -8.73 0.34 2.19
N ALA A 212 -8.68 0.51 0.88
CA ALA A 212 -8.86 -0.53 -0.13
C ALA A 212 -7.68 -1.50 -0.19
N GLY A 213 -6.48 -0.98 0.06
CA GLY A 213 -5.25 -1.74 -0.03
C GLY A 213 -4.01 -0.86 0.03
N MET A 214 -2.94 -1.35 -0.58
CA MET A 214 -1.65 -0.68 -0.59
C MET A 214 -1.04 -0.77 -1.98
N LEU A 215 -0.50 0.34 -2.46
CA LEU A 215 0.20 0.38 -3.73
C LEU A 215 1.52 -0.40 -3.59
N THR A 216 1.66 -1.48 -4.34
CA THR A 216 2.88 -2.31 -4.28
C THR A 216 3.73 -2.13 -5.52
N GLN A 217 3.12 -1.99 -6.69
CA GLN A 217 3.87 -2.01 -7.96
C GLN A 217 3.25 -1.05 -8.98
N GLN A 218 3.90 -0.98 -10.13
CA GLN A 218 3.39 -0.34 -11.34
C GLN A 218 3.40 -1.37 -12.47
N VAL A 219 2.53 -1.21 -13.46
CA VAL A 219 2.58 -2.03 -14.67
C VAL A 219 3.76 -1.57 -15.53
N GLU A 220 4.62 -2.53 -15.87
CA GLU A 220 5.75 -2.34 -16.77
C GLU A 220 5.71 -3.44 -17.84
N LEU A 221 5.78 -3.03 -19.11
CA LEU A 221 5.79 -3.94 -20.26
C LEU A 221 6.98 -3.59 -21.15
N SER A 222 7.89 -4.55 -21.37
CA SER A 222 9.06 -4.35 -22.22
C SER A 222 9.94 -3.14 -21.83
N GLY A 223 9.99 -2.80 -20.53
CA GLY A 223 10.74 -1.65 -20.01
C GLY A 223 9.99 -0.31 -20.06
N GLU A 224 8.78 -0.29 -20.62
CA GLU A 224 7.91 0.89 -20.63
C GLU A 224 6.93 0.86 -19.46
N ARG A 225 6.79 2.00 -18.78
CA ARG A 225 5.83 2.17 -17.68
C ARG A 225 4.50 2.60 -18.26
N LEU A 226 3.45 1.83 -18.01
CA LEU A 226 2.12 2.11 -18.55
C LEU A 226 1.31 3.10 -17.70
N GLU A 227 1.95 3.77 -16.74
CA GLU A 227 1.28 4.70 -15.81
C GLU A 227 0.09 4.10 -15.05
N ILE A 228 0.12 2.78 -14.82
CA ILE A 228 -0.91 2.04 -14.07
C ILE A 228 -0.31 1.56 -12.76
N GLY A 229 -0.99 1.85 -11.65
CA GLY A 229 -0.66 1.32 -10.33
C GLY A 229 -1.27 -0.05 -10.08
N ILE A 230 -0.52 -0.91 -9.40
CA ILE A 230 -0.98 -2.23 -8.93
C ILE A 230 -1.17 -2.13 -7.41
N VAL A 231 -2.41 -2.33 -6.98
CA VAL A 231 -2.81 -2.24 -5.57
C VAL A 231 -3.05 -3.64 -5.04
N THR A 232 -2.32 -4.02 -3.98
CA THR A 232 -2.58 -5.25 -3.24
C THR A 232 -3.72 -5.02 -2.25
N HIS A 233 -4.74 -5.91 -2.27
CA HIS A 233 -5.92 -5.76 -1.41
C HIS A 233 -5.58 -5.72 0.09
N ALA A 234 -6.37 -4.94 0.85
CA ALA A 234 -6.21 -4.78 2.30
C ALA A 234 -6.32 -6.11 3.08
N LYS A 235 -7.00 -7.13 2.52
CA LYS A 235 -7.00 -8.51 3.02
C LYS A 235 -5.59 -8.98 3.42
N TYR A 236 -4.62 -8.79 2.52
CA TYR A 236 -3.25 -9.25 2.74
C TYR A 236 -2.48 -8.41 3.76
N ILE A 237 -2.91 -7.17 4.00
CA ILE A 237 -2.40 -6.33 5.08
C ILE A 237 -2.87 -6.89 6.42
N ARG A 238 -4.16 -7.22 6.56
CA ARG A 238 -4.72 -7.86 7.76
C ARG A 238 -4.02 -9.18 8.06
N GLU A 239 -3.83 -10.01 7.03
CA GLU A 239 -3.13 -11.30 7.15
C GLU A 239 -1.64 -11.15 7.54
N THR A 240 -1.00 -10.05 7.14
CA THR A 240 0.39 -9.74 7.54
C THR A 240 0.47 -9.24 8.97
N VAL A 241 -0.43 -8.35 9.38
CA VAL A 241 -0.53 -7.87 10.77
C VAL A 241 -0.75 -9.04 11.73
N ALA A 242 -1.65 -9.96 11.40
CA ALA A 242 -1.92 -11.16 12.21
C ALA A 242 -0.71 -12.11 12.35
N GLN A 243 0.34 -11.97 11.52
CA GLN A 243 1.57 -12.76 11.68
C GLN A 243 2.46 -12.24 12.81
N LEU A 244 2.30 -10.98 13.23
CA LEU A 244 3.04 -10.42 14.37
C LEU A 244 2.68 -11.11 15.69
N ASP A 245 1.51 -11.76 15.75
CA ASP A 245 1.03 -12.48 16.93
C ASP A 245 1.38 -13.97 16.91
N LYS A 246 1.95 -14.47 15.81
CA LYS A 246 2.41 -15.86 15.74
C LYS A 246 3.74 -15.97 16.47
N PRO A 247 3.95 -17.01 17.29
CA PRO A 247 5.25 -17.27 17.88
C PRO A 247 6.28 -17.43 16.76
N SER A 248 7.43 -16.78 16.91
CA SER A 248 8.55 -16.87 15.95
C SER A 248 8.88 -18.35 15.73
N GLY A 249 8.51 -18.88 14.56
CA GLY A 249 8.88 -20.25 14.19
C GLY A 249 10.41 -20.38 14.08
N PRO A 250 10.96 -21.60 14.16
CA PRO A 250 12.38 -21.81 13.92
C PRO A 250 12.76 -21.23 12.55
N PRO A 251 13.99 -20.66 12.42
CA PRO A 251 14.41 -19.98 11.20
C PRO A 251 14.24 -20.91 10.00
N LEU A 252 13.50 -20.45 9.00
CA LEU A 252 13.40 -21.13 7.73
C LEU A 252 14.80 -21.18 7.12
N ILE A 253 15.38 -22.38 7.08
CA ILE A 253 16.58 -22.65 6.27
C ILE A 253 16.21 -22.27 4.83
N GLN A 254 16.91 -21.28 4.28
CA GLN A 254 16.73 -20.86 2.90
C GLN A 254 16.86 -22.07 1.98
N ALA A 255 15.74 -22.50 1.39
CA ALA A 255 15.78 -23.35 0.23
C ALA A 255 16.45 -22.57 -0.90
N ALA A 256 17.38 -23.23 -1.60
CA ALA A 256 18.06 -22.68 -2.77
C ALA A 256 17.07 -22.00 -3.74
N PRO A 257 17.46 -20.93 -4.44
CA PRO A 257 16.55 -20.16 -5.26
C PRO A 257 15.90 -21.06 -6.31
N ALA A 258 14.59 -21.26 -6.16
CA ALA A 258 13.78 -21.81 -7.23
C ALA A 258 13.84 -20.81 -8.39
N LYS A 259 14.21 -21.30 -9.58
CA LYS A 259 14.23 -20.53 -10.82
C LYS A 259 12.91 -19.76 -10.96
N SER A 260 13.01 -18.46 -11.22
CA SER A 260 11.87 -17.60 -11.52
C SER A 260 10.97 -18.29 -12.56
N PRO A 261 9.66 -18.46 -12.31
CA PRO A 261 8.77 -18.95 -13.34
C PRO A 261 8.78 -17.95 -14.50
N SER A 262 9.10 -18.46 -15.69
CA SER A 262 9.07 -17.69 -16.93
C SER A 262 7.69 -17.07 -17.13
N VAL A 263 7.68 -15.83 -17.62
CA VAL A 263 6.50 -15.08 -18.05
C VAL A 263 5.77 -15.88 -19.13
N ALA A 264 4.80 -16.70 -18.73
CA ALA A 264 3.91 -17.42 -19.64
C ALA A 264 2.43 -17.38 -19.19
N ALA A 265 2.09 -16.65 -18.13
CA ALA A 265 0.71 -16.56 -17.61
C ALA A 265 -0.01 -15.24 -17.96
N ALA A 266 0.51 -14.47 -18.92
CA ALA A 266 -0.13 -13.25 -19.43
C ALA A 266 -0.61 -13.38 -20.89
N GLN A 267 -0.57 -14.58 -21.50
CA GLN A 267 -0.97 -14.79 -22.90
C GLN A 267 -2.43 -15.20 -23.11
N ASP A 268 -3.21 -15.49 -22.06
CA ASP A 268 -4.57 -16.03 -22.24
C ASP A 268 -5.72 -14.99 -22.17
N VAL A 269 -5.45 -13.69 -22.34
CA VAL A 269 -6.52 -12.65 -22.34
C VAL A 269 -6.63 -11.86 -23.64
N VAL A 270 -5.97 -12.29 -24.73
CA VAL A 270 -6.17 -11.69 -26.05
C VAL A 270 -6.56 -12.74 -27.08
N ALA A 271 -7.82 -13.17 -27.03
CA ALA A 271 -8.47 -13.87 -28.13
C ALA A 271 -9.85 -13.26 -28.39
N VAL A 272 -9.87 -12.06 -28.97
CA VAL A 272 -11.02 -11.60 -29.76
C VAL A 272 -10.63 -11.83 -31.21
N GLN A 273 -11.16 -12.91 -31.79
CA GLN A 273 -11.00 -13.25 -33.19
C GLN A 273 -11.63 -12.16 -34.07
N ALA A 274 -10.83 -11.48 -34.88
CA ALA A 274 -11.31 -10.73 -36.01
C ALA A 274 -11.67 -11.73 -37.13
N VAL A 275 -12.96 -11.97 -37.34
CA VAL A 275 -13.47 -12.69 -38.51
C VAL A 275 -13.41 -11.71 -39.69
N ALA A 276 -12.53 -12.01 -40.65
CA ALA A 276 -12.47 -11.29 -41.93
C ALA A 276 -13.72 -11.57 -42.75
N ALA A 277 -14.44 -10.51 -43.15
CA ALA A 277 -15.46 -10.59 -44.19
C ALA A 277 -14.79 -10.73 -45.57
N PRO A 278 -15.29 -11.56 -46.49
CA PRO A 278 -14.75 -11.64 -47.84
C PRO A 278 -15.20 -10.42 -48.66
N GLY A 279 -14.26 -9.83 -49.38
CA GLY A 279 -14.48 -8.71 -50.28
C GLY A 279 -15.49 -9.06 -51.38
N PHE A 280 -16.42 -8.13 -51.62
CA PHE A 280 -17.21 -8.12 -52.84
C PHE A 280 -16.48 -7.30 -53.89
N ASN A 281 -16.09 -7.99 -54.97
CA ASN A 281 -15.63 -7.40 -56.21
C ASN A 281 -16.84 -7.31 -57.14
N ARG A 282 -17.33 -6.10 -57.40
CA ARG A 282 -17.90 -5.60 -58.67
C ARG A 282 -18.37 -4.17 -58.51
#